data_AF-A0AAD4DSW2-F1
#
_entry.id   AF-A0AAD4DSW2-F1
#
_cell.length_a   1.000
_cell.length_b   1.000
_cell.length_c   1.000
_cell.angle_alpha   90.00
_cell.angle_beta   90.00
_cell.angle_gamma   90.00
#
_symmetry.space_group_name_H-M   'P 1'
#
loop_
_entity.id
_entity.type
_entity.pdbx_description
1 polymer ?
#
loop_
_entity_poly.entity_id
_entity_poly.type
_entity_poly.pdbx_seq_one_letter_code
_entity_poly.pdbx_strand_id
1 'polypeptide(L)'
;MTYDPLIETEAKEKFADVYQHLLQAGVNRNESEREAKLKKTLASVRGRVVDLCKPTQDKYETAVSVILGRNIDAIVADEEKTAIECIDVKQLSSPSTRPAPSQSTTSSAHLLEVHRLAVDVIQYEPAIERAMLHACGNALVCDTMDVVRYVCWERGQEVRAVTLAGTVIYKSGLITGGRSTHGGGKKWEKDVQGLSCLRDNLVAQLQELDHSIPRGKADENVIAEVTRLESAIAVIRDDLFTLSAILIPVTRCELFNKAYNHISDCIDQFYKDLTKGKASPMGGIAYLSLQDSEEPYNAGIKYHAMPLMKQFRDMEQLSGGEKTVAALPAPFFVLDEVDAALDNTNVAKIANYI
;
A
#
# COMPACT_ATOMS: atom_id res chain seq x y z
N MET A 1 9.27 41.50 -28.34
CA MET A 1 8.32 40.37 -28.31
C MET A 1 7.91 40.21 -26.86
N THR A 2 6.65 40.51 -26.56
CA THR A 2 6.09 40.48 -25.21
C THR A 2 5.99 39.03 -24.75
N TYR A 3 6.75 38.70 -23.71
CA TYR A 3 6.64 37.44 -22.99
C TYR A 3 5.24 37.36 -22.35
N ASP A 4 4.45 36.38 -22.78
CA ASP A 4 3.08 36.18 -22.30
C ASP A 4 3.03 34.93 -21.40
N PRO A 5 2.96 35.08 -20.07
CA PRO A 5 3.05 33.98 -19.12
C PRO A 5 1.88 32.99 -19.24
N LEU A 6 0.76 33.39 -19.85
CA LEU A 6 -0.40 32.54 -20.09
C LEU A 6 -0.09 31.39 -21.07
N ILE A 7 0.70 31.66 -22.11
CA ILE A 7 1.08 30.66 -23.11
C ILE A 7 2.02 29.61 -22.49
N GLU A 8 2.92 30.05 -21.61
CA GLU A 8 3.82 29.15 -20.90
C GLU A 8 3.07 28.23 -19.93
N THR A 9 2.08 28.77 -19.19
CA THR A 9 1.24 27.94 -18.31
C THR A 9 0.41 26.93 -19.09
N GLU A 10 -0.17 27.33 -20.22
CA GLU A 10 -0.99 26.42 -21.06
C GLU A 10 -0.13 25.31 -21.70
N ALA A 11 1.09 25.64 -22.13
CA ALA A 11 2.05 24.66 -22.65
C ALA A 11 2.50 23.67 -21.56
N LYS A 12 2.73 24.15 -20.32
CA LYS A 12 3.08 23.30 -19.16
C LYS A 12 1.94 22.35 -18.78
N GLU A 13 0.70 22.83 -18.79
CA GLU A 13 -0.48 22.01 -18.49
C GLU A 13 -0.68 20.92 -19.54
N LYS A 14 -0.63 21.27 -20.84
CA LYS A 14 -0.68 20.30 -21.94
C LYS A 14 0.47 19.28 -21.88
N PHE A 15 1.67 19.71 -21.49
CA PHE A 15 2.79 18.80 -21.29
C PHE A 15 2.56 17.83 -20.13
N ALA A 16 2.00 18.29 -19.01
CA ALA A 16 1.66 17.44 -17.86
C ALA A 16 0.65 16.36 -18.24
N ASP A 17 -0.39 16.69 -19.00
CA ASP A 17 -1.39 15.74 -19.49
C ASP A 17 -0.75 14.68 -20.41
N VAL A 18 0.07 15.11 -21.37
CA VAL A 18 0.79 14.20 -22.27
C VAL A 18 1.75 13.30 -21.50
N TYR A 19 2.42 13.82 -20.47
CA TYR A 19 3.32 13.05 -19.62
C TYR A 19 2.58 11.98 -18.80
N GLN A 20 1.40 12.31 -18.24
CA GLN A 20 0.55 11.34 -17.56
C GLN A 20 0.09 10.22 -18.50
N HIS A 21 -0.32 10.57 -19.72
CA HIS A 21 -0.69 9.60 -20.74
C HIS A 21 0.48 8.68 -21.14
N LEU A 22 1.69 9.22 -21.24
CA LEU A 22 2.90 8.43 -21.51
C LEU A 22 3.29 7.52 -20.34
N LEU A 23 3.12 7.97 -19.09
CA LEU A 23 3.33 7.11 -17.91
C LEU A 23 2.35 5.93 -17.93
N GLN A 24 1.07 6.17 -18.20
CA GLN A 24 0.07 5.12 -18.30
C GLN A 24 0.36 4.14 -19.46
N ALA A 25 0.80 4.67 -20.61
CA ALA A 25 1.26 3.84 -21.73
C ALA A 25 2.54 3.05 -21.40
N GLY A 26 3.46 3.63 -20.61
CA GLY A 26 4.69 2.99 -20.14
C GLY A 26 4.43 1.86 -19.16
N VAL A 27 3.43 1.99 -18.28
CA VAL A 27 2.98 0.92 -17.39
C VAL A 27 2.44 -0.26 -18.22
N ASN A 28 1.59 0.01 -19.21
CA ASN A 28 1.09 -1.02 -20.12
C ASN A 28 2.23 -1.69 -20.90
N ARG A 29 3.21 -0.92 -21.39
CA ARG A 29 4.37 -1.45 -22.11
C ARG A 29 5.26 -2.33 -21.22
N ASN A 30 5.52 -1.91 -19.99
CA ASN A 30 6.32 -2.68 -19.03
C ASN A 30 5.62 -3.99 -18.64
N GLU A 31 4.29 -3.99 -18.53
CA GLU A 31 3.50 -5.20 -18.34
C GLU A 31 3.61 -6.12 -19.58
N SER A 32 3.42 -5.60 -20.79
CA SER A 32 3.59 -6.35 -22.04
C SER A 32 5.01 -6.89 -22.23
N GLU A 33 6.05 -6.17 -21.79
CA GLU A 33 7.46 -6.63 -21.84
C GLU A 33 7.74 -7.74 -20.81
N ARG A 34 7.14 -7.66 -19.61
CA ARG A 34 7.18 -8.76 -18.63
C ARG A 34 6.47 -10.00 -19.18
N GLU A 35 5.36 -9.82 -19.86
CA GLU A 35 4.63 -10.90 -20.54
C GLU A 35 5.42 -11.49 -21.71
N ALA A 36 6.10 -10.68 -22.51
CA ALA A 36 6.97 -11.17 -23.57
C ALA A 36 8.14 -12.00 -23.01
N LYS A 37 8.64 -11.66 -21.81
CA LYS A 37 9.62 -12.49 -21.10
C LYS A 37 9.00 -13.82 -20.62
N LEU A 38 7.78 -13.80 -20.08
CA LEU A 38 7.03 -15.01 -19.69
C LEU A 38 6.73 -15.93 -20.89
N LYS A 39 6.36 -15.36 -22.05
CA LYS A 39 6.17 -16.09 -23.31
C LYS A 39 7.45 -16.75 -23.82
N LYS A 40 8.60 -16.11 -23.62
CA LYS A 40 9.91 -16.68 -23.99
C LYS A 40 10.33 -17.83 -23.08
N THR A 41 9.95 -17.79 -21.81
CA THR A 41 10.25 -18.86 -20.84
C THR A 41 9.31 -20.05 -20.95
N LEU A 42 8.04 -19.82 -21.35
CA LEU A 42 7.00 -20.84 -21.43
C LEU A 42 6.30 -20.73 -22.79
N ALA A 43 6.63 -21.62 -23.72
CA ALA A 43 6.13 -21.59 -25.11
C ALA A 43 4.60 -21.80 -25.24
N SER A 44 3.91 -22.16 -24.17
CA SER A 44 2.48 -22.51 -24.11
C SER A 44 1.57 -21.36 -23.64
N VAL A 45 2.09 -20.13 -23.53
CA VAL A 45 1.33 -18.93 -23.12
C VAL A 45 1.02 -18.03 -24.32
N ARG A 46 -0.26 -17.78 -24.60
CA ARG A 46 -0.70 -16.94 -25.74
C ARG A 46 -0.65 -15.44 -25.45
N GLY A 47 -0.82 -15.04 -24.18
CA GLY A 47 -0.74 -13.64 -23.72
C GLY A 47 -2.05 -13.11 -23.13
N ARG A 48 -2.14 -11.79 -22.95
CA ARG A 48 -3.35 -11.15 -22.41
C ARG A 48 -4.50 -11.12 -23.39
N VAL A 49 -5.72 -11.14 -22.84
CA VAL A 49 -6.96 -10.98 -23.60
C VAL A 49 -6.97 -9.65 -24.38
N VAL A 50 -6.45 -8.55 -23.81
CA VAL A 50 -6.37 -7.24 -24.50
C VAL A 50 -5.53 -7.25 -25.78
N ASP A 51 -4.50 -8.08 -25.86
CA ASP A 51 -3.65 -8.13 -27.08
C ASP A 51 -4.22 -9.07 -28.14
N LEU A 52 -5.04 -10.04 -27.71
CA LEU A 52 -5.51 -11.16 -28.52
C LEU A 52 -6.90 -10.93 -29.15
N CYS A 53 -7.64 -9.92 -28.69
CA CYS A 53 -8.93 -9.57 -29.25
C CYS A 53 -8.92 -8.17 -29.87
N LYS A 54 -9.87 -7.88 -30.77
CA LYS A 54 -10.15 -6.53 -31.26
C LYS A 54 -11.65 -6.38 -31.50
N PRO A 55 -12.28 -5.24 -31.18
CA PRO A 55 -13.66 -5.00 -31.56
C PRO A 55 -13.76 -4.91 -33.10
N THR A 56 -14.81 -5.49 -33.69
CA THR A 56 -15.03 -5.46 -35.15
C THR A 56 -15.33 -4.05 -35.68
N GLN A 57 -15.90 -3.18 -34.83
CA GLN A 57 -16.17 -1.77 -35.14
C GLN A 57 -15.91 -0.91 -33.89
N ASP A 58 -15.40 0.31 -34.09
CA ASP A 58 -15.03 1.24 -33.01
C ASP A 58 -16.21 1.59 -32.10
N LYS A 59 -17.43 1.62 -32.65
CA LYS A 59 -18.66 1.88 -31.90
C LYS A 59 -18.88 0.90 -30.74
N TYR A 60 -18.30 -0.31 -30.82
CA TYR A 60 -18.45 -1.34 -29.80
C TYR A 60 -17.31 -1.35 -28.78
N GLU A 61 -16.26 -0.53 -28.92
CA GLU A 61 -15.09 -0.57 -28.03
C GLU A 61 -15.47 -0.38 -26.56
N THR A 62 -16.34 0.60 -26.29
CA THR A 62 -16.80 0.88 -24.93
C THR A 62 -17.59 -0.30 -24.36
N ALA A 63 -18.47 -0.91 -25.15
CA ALA A 63 -19.24 -2.08 -24.73
C ALA A 63 -18.34 -3.29 -24.46
N VAL A 64 -17.37 -3.56 -25.34
CA VAL A 64 -16.41 -4.68 -25.22
C VAL A 64 -15.50 -4.50 -24.01
N SER A 65 -14.97 -3.29 -23.78
CA SER A 65 -14.16 -3.00 -22.59
C SER A 65 -14.91 -3.27 -21.29
N VAL A 66 -16.20 -2.96 -21.26
CA VAL A 66 -17.06 -3.16 -20.08
C VAL A 66 -17.46 -4.63 -19.91
N ILE A 67 -17.68 -5.36 -21.01
CA ILE A 67 -17.95 -6.80 -20.99
C ILE A 67 -16.75 -7.55 -20.41
N LEU A 68 -15.55 -7.27 -20.94
CA LEU A 68 -14.31 -7.89 -20.49
C LEU A 68 -13.94 -7.45 -19.07
N GLY A 69 -14.14 -6.17 -18.73
CA GLY A 69 -14.03 -5.67 -17.36
C GLY A 69 -12.72 -6.07 -16.69
N ARG A 70 -12.81 -6.84 -15.59
CA ARG A 70 -11.63 -7.34 -14.86
C ARG A 70 -10.81 -8.38 -15.62
N ASN A 71 -11.40 -9.04 -16.61
CA ASN A 71 -10.76 -10.12 -17.37
C ASN A 71 -9.92 -9.60 -18.56
N ILE A 72 -9.88 -8.30 -18.77
CA ILE A 72 -9.14 -7.68 -19.87
C ILE A 72 -7.61 -7.89 -19.75
N ASP A 73 -7.12 -7.98 -18.52
CA ASP A 73 -5.70 -8.22 -18.20
C ASP A 73 -5.43 -9.69 -17.84
N ALA A 74 -6.43 -10.57 -18.03
CA ALA A 74 -6.26 -12.01 -17.83
C ALA A 74 -5.33 -12.59 -18.90
N ILE A 75 -4.47 -13.52 -18.48
CA ILE A 75 -3.51 -14.22 -19.35
C ILE A 75 -4.14 -15.54 -19.80
N VAL A 76 -4.08 -15.83 -21.10
CA VAL A 76 -4.56 -17.07 -21.71
C VAL A 76 -3.39 -18.03 -21.91
N ALA A 77 -3.51 -19.25 -21.38
CA ALA A 77 -2.56 -20.35 -21.53
C ALA A 77 -3.26 -21.58 -22.13
N ASP A 78 -2.53 -22.41 -22.88
CA ASP A 78 -3.09 -23.58 -23.57
C ASP A 78 -3.32 -24.78 -22.62
N GLU A 79 -2.47 -24.94 -21.59
CA GLU A 79 -2.57 -26.03 -20.61
C GLU A 79 -2.74 -25.51 -19.17
N GLU A 80 -3.47 -26.26 -18.35
CA GLU A 80 -3.65 -25.99 -16.92
C GLU A 80 -2.33 -26.04 -16.15
N LYS A 81 -1.41 -26.95 -16.52
CA LYS A 81 -0.09 -27.09 -15.90
C LYS A 81 0.74 -25.82 -16.07
N THR A 82 0.77 -25.27 -17.29
CA THR A 82 1.43 -24.00 -17.58
C THR A 82 0.79 -22.84 -16.81
N ALA A 83 -0.53 -22.86 -16.64
CA ALA A 83 -1.23 -21.83 -15.85
C ALA A 83 -0.82 -21.87 -14.37
N ILE A 84 -0.62 -23.05 -13.78
CA ILE A 84 -0.15 -23.22 -12.40
C ILE A 84 1.32 -22.77 -12.28
N GLU A 85 2.19 -23.17 -13.20
CA GLU A 85 3.60 -22.71 -13.22
C GLU A 85 3.69 -21.18 -13.36
N CYS A 86 2.80 -20.57 -14.14
CA CYS A 86 2.70 -19.11 -14.25
C CYS A 86 2.25 -18.44 -12.94
N ILE A 87 1.45 -19.12 -12.12
CA ILE A 87 1.04 -18.61 -10.79
C ILE A 87 2.23 -18.65 -9.84
N ASP A 88 2.98 -19.75 -9.83
CA ASP A 88 4.15 -19.92 -8.96
C ASP A 88 5.26 -18.91 -9.27
N VAL A 89 5.50 -18.62 -10.57
CA VAL A 89 6.41 -17.55 -11.01
C VAL A 89 5.91 -16.15 -10.62
N LYS A 90 4.60 -15.98 -10.45
CA LYS A 90 3.93 -14.68 -10.19
C LYS A 90 3.69 -14.42 -8.69
N GLN A 91 3.84 -15.41 -7.80
CA GLN A 91 3.60 -15.28 -6.35
C GLN A 91 4.57 -14.33 -5.60
N LEU A 92 5.58 -13.76 -6.25
CA LEU A 92 6.32 -12.61 -5.69
C LEU A 92 5.55 -11.27 -5.75
N SER A 93 4.35 -11.22 -6.34
CA SER A 93 3.46 -10.04 -6.25
C SER A 93 2.03 -10.40 -6.69
N SER A 94 1.08 -10.29 -5.74
CA SER A 94 -0.30 -10.85 -5.71
C SER A 94 -1.30 -10.32 -6.78
N PRO A 95 -2.59 -10.77 -6.80
CA PRO A 95 -3.01 -11.96 -7.54
C PRO A 95 -4.23 -11.74 -8.47
N SER A 96 -4.26 -12.39 -9.63
CA SER A 96 -5.46 -13.07 -10.17
C SER A 96 -5.10 -13.82 -11.45
N THR A 97 -4.97 -15.14 -11.36
CA THR A 97 -4.98 -16.03 -12.52
C THR A 97 -5.89 -17.20 -12.15
N ARG A 98 -6.90 -17.48 -12.95
CA ARG A 98 -7.86 -18.56 -12.69
C ARG A 98 -7.82 -19.56 -13.85
N PRO A 99 -7.62 -20.86 -13.60
CA PRO A 99 -7.79 -21.87 -14.63
C PRO A 99 -9.28 -22.03 -14.96
N ALA A 100 -9.58 -22.29 -16.23
CA ALA A 100 -10.94 -22.47 -16.73
C ALA A 100 -11.35 -23.95 -16.63
N PRO A 101 -12.38 -24.32 -15.84
CA PRO A 101 -12.99 -25.63 -15.96
C PRO A 101 -13.91 -25.66 -17.19
N SER A 102 -13.90 -26.77 -17.90
CA SER A 102 -14.80 -27.09 -18.99
C SER A 102 -16.25 -27.20 -18.49
N GLN A 103 -17.07 -26.19 -18.77
CA GLN A 103 -18.52 -26.32 -18.73
C GLN A 103 -19.10 -25.89 -20.06
N SER A 104 -19.73 -26.85 -20.73
CA SER A 104 -20.58 -26.69 -21.90
C SER A 104 -21.72 -25.74 -21.58
N THR A 105 -21.81 -24.63 -22.32
CA THR A 105 -23.03 -23.82 -22.36
C THR A 105 -23.69 -24.03 -23.71
N THR A 106 -24.95 -24.43 -23.63
CA THR A 106 -25.81 -24.80 -24.75
C THR A 106 -26.08 -23.59 -25.64
N SER A 107 -25.70 -23.73 -26.89
CA SER A 107 -26.11 -22.89 -28.00
C SER A 107 -27.63 -22.87 -28.11
N SER A 108 -28.22 -21.69 -28.16
CA SER A 108 -29.57 -21.54 -28.70
C SER A 108 -29.60 -20.24 -29.50
N ALA A 109 -29.51 -20.44 -30.80
CA ALA A 109 -29.81 -19.46 -31.82
C ALA A 109 -31.29 -19.08 -31.74
N HIS A 110 -31.60 -17.79 -31.79
CA HIS A 110 -32.48 -17.20 -32.79
C HIS A 110 -32.36 -15.68 -32.75
N LEU A 111 -31.87 -15.17 -33.88
CA LEU A 111 -31.63 -13.79 -34.23
C LEU A 111 -32.92 -12.95 -34.14
N LEU A 112 -32.82 -11.77 -33.53
CA LEU A 112 -33.64 -10.62 -33.88
C LEU A 112 -32.68 -9.47 -34.18
N GLU A 113 -33.00 -8.67 -35.19
CA GLU A 113 -32.20 -7.58 -35.78
C GLU A 113 -31.64 -6.53 -34.80
N VAL A 114 -32.02 -6.61 -33.53
CA VAL A 114 -31.87 -5.53 -32.55
C VAL A 114 -30.78 -5.83 -31.49
N HIS A 115 -30.32 -7.08 -31.32
CA HIS A 115 -29.28 -7.43 -30.32
C HIS A 115 -28.26 -8.41 -30.89
N ARG A 116 -26.98 -8.25 -30.53
CA ARG A 116 -25.87 -9.12 -30.98
C ARG A 116 -25.20 -9.79 -29.78
N LEU A 117 -24.72 -11.01 -29.96
CA LEU A 117 -23.91 -11.65 -28.93
C LEU A 117 -22.55 -10.94 -28.85
N ALA A 118 -22.02 -10.74 -27.64
CA ALA A 118 -20.72 -10.11 -27.45
C ALA A 118 -19.59 -10.82 -28.21
N VAL A 119 -19.68 -12.14 -28.34
CA VAL A 119 -18.70 -12.98 -29.06
C VAL A 119 -18.64 -12.64 -30.55
N ASP A 120 -19.77 -12.33 -31.18
CA ASP A 120 -19.85 -12.02 -32.62
C ASP A 120 -19.31 -10.61 -32.93
N VAL A 121 -19.26 -9.74 -31.92
CA VAL A 121 -18.81 -8.35 -32.04
C VAL A 121 -17.28 -8.25 -31.91
N ILE A 122 -16.62 -9.32 -31.47
CA ILE A 122 -15.20 -9.34 -31.16
C ILE A 122 -14.47 -10.26 -32.14
N GLN A 123 -13.41 -9.75 -32.74
CA GLN A 123 -12.51 -10.51 -33.59
C GLN A 123 -11.40 -11.12 -32.73
N TYR A 124 -11.22 -12.45 -32.80
CA TYR A 124 -10.22 -13.19 -32.03
C TYR A 124 -9.67 -14.39 -32.83
N GLU A 125 -8.54 -14.93 -32.38
CA GLU A 125 -7.93 -16.13 -32.96
C GLU A 125 -8.71 -17.40 -32.53
N PRO A 126 -9.02 -18.35 -33.44
CA PRO A 126 -9.87 -19.52 -33.11
C PRO A 126 -9.41 -20.34 -31.90
N ALA A 127 -8.11 -20.37 -31.64
CA ALA A 127 -7.55 -21.14 -30.55
C ALA A 127 -7.89 -20.60 -29.14
N ILE A 128 -8.32 -19.33 -29.03
CA ILE A 128 -8.72 -18.70 -27.75
C ILE A 128 -10.22 -18.63 -27.54
N GLU A 129 -11.01 -19.27 -28.39
CA GLU A 129 -12.48 -19.24 -28.35
C GLU A 129 -13.04 -19.61 -26.96
N ARG A 130 -12.46 -20.62 -26.30
CA ARG A 130 -12.90 -21.04 -24.96
C ARG A 130 -12.68 -19.97 -23.90
N ALA A 131 -11.55 -19.27 -23.96
CA ALA A 131 -11.24 -18.17 -23.05
C ALA A 131 -12.18 -16.99 -23.31
N MET A 132 -12.50 -16.73 -24.58
CA MET A 132 -13.39 -15.65 -24.98
C MET A 132 -14.85 -15.91 -24.57
N LEU A 133 -15.34 -17.13 -24.76
CA LEU A 133 -16.66 -17.58 -24.31
C LEU A 133 -16.78 -17.49 -22.78
N HIS A 134 -15.72 -17.82 -22.05
CA HIS A 134 -15.70 -17.69 -20.59
C HIS A 134 -15.69 -16.22 -20.15
N ALA A 135 -14.88 -15.38 -20.80
CA ALA A 135 -14.75 -13.97 -20.47
C ALA A 135 -16.01 -13.15 -20.82
N CYS A 136 -16.61 -13.40 -21.98
CA CYS A 136 -17.86 -12.75 -22.42
C CYS A 136 -19.10 -13.35 -21.76
N GLY A 137 -19.12 -14.67 -21.57
CA GLY A 137 -20.34 -15.41 -21.22
C GLY A 137 -21.46 -15.18 -22.25
N ASN A 138 -22.71 -15.33 -21.81
CA ASN A 138 -23.90 -15.03 -22.61
C ASN A 138 -24.22 -13.52 -22.61
N ALA A 139 -23.21 -12.66 -22.78
CA ALA A 139 -23.41 -11.22 -22.81
C ALA A 139 -24.02 -10.77 -24.15
N LEU A 140 -25.04 -9.93 -24.07
CA LEU A 140 -25.69 -9.30 -25.22
C LEU A 140 -25.30 -7.83 -25.31
N VAL A 141 -25.00 -7.39 -26.52
CA VAL A 141 -24.75 -5.99 -26.86
C VAL A 141 -25.99 -5.44 -27.55
N CYS A 142 -26.49 -4.33 -27.00
CA CYS A 142 -27.67 -3.62 -27.50
C CYS A 142 -27.34 -2.15 -27.78
N ASP A 143 -28.00 -1.57 -28.78
CA ASP A 143 -27.72 -0.19 -29.17
C ASP A 143 -28.27 0.83 -28.15
N THR A 144 -29.48 0.60 -27.64
CA THR A 144 -30.20 1.54 -26.76
C THR A 144 -30.55 0.92 -25.40
N MET A 145 -30.74 1.76 -24.38
CA MET A 145 -31.19 1.31 -23.05
C MET A 145 -32.59 0.68 -23.09
N ASP A 146 -33.52 1.24 -23.86
CA ASP A 146 -34.90 0.74 -23.93
C ASP A 146 -34.95 -0.70 -24.46
N VAL A 147 -34.06 -0.98 -25.39
CA VAL A 147 -33.85 -2.31 -25.96
C VAL A 147 -33.37 -3.29 -24.90
N VAL A 148 -32.41 -2.88 -24.06
CA VAL A 148 -31.94 -3.70 -22.93
C VAL A 148 -33.06 -3.98 -21.93
N ARG A 149 -33.87 -2.96 -21.60
CA ARG A 149 -35.02 -3.10 -20.70
C ARG A 149 -36.06 -4.09 -21.21
N TYR A 150 -36.38 -4.02 -22.50
CA TYR A 150 -37.29 -4.94 -23.16
C TYR A 150 -36.81 -6.41 -23.06
N VAL A 151 -35.53 -6.65 -23.31
CA VAL A 151 -34.95 -8.02 -23.26
C VAL A 151 -34.93 -8.56 -21.83
N CYS A 152 -34.49 -7.76 -20.87
CA CYS A 152 -34.33 -8.22 -19.48
C CYS A 152 -35.66 -8.36 -18.74
N TRP A 153 -36.63 -7.46 -18.96
CA TRP A 153 -37.89 -7.45 -18.19
C TRP A 153 -39.10 -7.99 -18.95
N GLU A 154 -39.33 -7.59 -20.21
CA GLU A 154 -40.53 -8.02 -20.95
C GLU A 154 -40.39 -9.44 -21.50
N ARG A 155 -39.19 -9.83 -21.93
CA ARG A 155 -38.91 -11.21 -22.38
C ARG A 155 -38.50 -12.17 -21.27
N GLY A 156 -38.24 -11.66 -20.06
CA GLY A 156 -37.83 -12.47 -18.91
C GLY A 156 -36.54 -13.28 -19.13
N GLN A 157 -35.64 -12.81 -20.01
CA GLN A 157 -34.36 -13.50 -20.24
C GLN A 157 -33.32 -13.09 -19.20
N GLU A 158 -32.77 -14.06 -18.48
CA GLU A 158 -31.71 -13.86 -17.48
C GLU A 158 -30.31 -13.77 -18.14
N VAL A 159 -30.09 -12.71 -18.90
CA VAL A 159 -28.87 -12.49 -19.68
C VAL A 159 -28.15 -11.22 -19.21
N ARG A 160 -26.82 -11.20 -19.34
CA ARG A 160 -26.02 -9.99 -19.09
C ARG A 160 -26.15 -9.08 -20.32
N ALA A 161 -26.75 -7.91 -20.19
CA ALA A 161 -26.94 -6.99 -21.32
C ALA A 161 -26.11 -5.73 -21.15
N VAL A 162 -25.51 -5.25 -22.23
CA VAL A 162 -24.62 -4.07 -22.26
C VAL A 162 -25.04 -3.14 -23.38
N THR A 163 -25.16 -1.84 -23.08
CA THR A 163 -25.40 -0.81 -24.09
C THR A 163 -24.11 -0.33 -24.75
N LEU A 164 -24.20 0.28 -25.94
CA LEU A 164 -23.05 0.96 -26.57
C LEU A 164 -22.41 2.03 -25.66
N ALA A 165 -23.21 2.64 -24.79
CA ALA A 165 -22.76 3.63 -23.82
C ALA A 165 -22.02 3.02 -22.60
N GLY A 166 -21.87 1.69 -22.52
CA GLY A 166 -21.16 1.02 -21.43
C GLY A 166 -21.98 0.82 -20.15
N THR A 167 -23.31 0.95 -20.19
CA THR A 167 -24.15 0.57 -19.06
C THR A 167 -24.44 -0.92 -19.10
N VAL A 168 -24.25 -1.61 -17.98
CA VAL A 168 -24.46 -3.07 -17.87
C VAL A 168 -25.65 -3.35 -16.97
N ILE A 169 -26.47 -4.30 -17.41
CA ILE A 169 -27.45 -4.97 -16.56
C ILE A 169 -27.01 -6.41 -16.38
N TYR A 170 -26.79 -6.80 -15.12
CA TYR A 170 -26.47 -8.17 -14.76
C TYR A 170 -27.74 -9.02 -14.67
N LYS A 171 -27.59 -10.34 -14.80
CA LYS A 171 -28.67 -11.33 -14.58
C LYS A 171 -29.36 -11.19 -13.21
N SER A 172 -28.67 -10.63 -12.21
CA SER A 172 -29.19 -10.37 -10.87
C SER A 172 -30.05 -9.10 -10.77
N GLY A 173 -30.25 -8.37 -11.87
CA GLY A 173 -30.96 -7.08 -11.87
C GLY A 173 -30.10 -5.90 -11.39
N LEU A 174 -28.81 -6.12 -11.09
CA LEU A 174 -27.87 -5.03 -10.80
C LEU A 174 -27.62 -4.23 -12.09
N ILE A 175 -27.85 -2.92 -12.03
CA ILE A 175 -27.55 -1.98 -13.11
C ILE A 175 -26.31 -1.18 -12.72
N THR A 176 -25.23 -1.32 -13.47
CA THR A 176 -24.02 -0.49 -13.31
C THR A 176 -23.91 0.47 -14.49
N GLY A 177 -24.14 1.76 -14.24
CA GLY A 177 -24.07 2.82 -15.23
C GLY A 177 -23.40 4.08 -14.66
N GLY A 178 -22.52 4.67 -15.45
CA GLY A 178 -21.77 5.88 -15.12
C GLY A 178 -20.61 6.03 -16.11
N ARG A 179 -20.39 7.24 -16.63
CA ARG A 179 -19.16 7.53 -17.39
C ARG A 179 -18.01 7.45 -16.40
N SER A 180 -17.35 6.30 -16.35
CA SER A 180 -16.11 6.15 -15.60
C SER A 180 -15.13 7.23 -16.07
N THR A 181 -14.56 7.97 -15.12
CA THR A 181 -13.45 8.90 -15.36
C THR A 181 -12.19 8.18 -15.84
N HIS A 182 -12.16 6.85 -15.77
CA HIS A 182 -11.19 6.02 -16.50
C HIS A 182 -11.71 5.74 -17.91
N GLY A 183 -11.14 6.45 -18.88
CA GLY A 183 -11.36 6.27 -20.31
C GLY A 183 -10.93 4.88 -20.79
N GLY A 184 -11.82 3.89 -20.60
CA GLY A 184 -11.65 2.54 -21.14
C GLY A 184 -11.72 2.47 -22.67
N GLY A 185 -12.24 3.51 -23.33
CA GLY A 185 -12.29 3.63 -24.79
C GLY A 185 -10.97 4.06 -25.44
N LYS A 186 -9.85 4.03 -24.72
CA LYS A 186 -8.50 4.24 -25.28
C LYS A 186 -7.59 3.04 -25.09
N LYS A 187 -8.13 1.88 -24.70
CA LYS A 187 -7.30 0.73 -24.36
C LYS A 187 -6.71 0.05 -25.60
N TRP A 188 -7.32 0.25 -26.77
CA TRP A 188 -6.81 -0.21 -28.07
C TRP A 188 -6.07 0.87 -28.88
N GLU A 189 -5.98 2.10 -28.37
CA GLU A 189 -5.33 3.21 -29.07
C GLU A 189 -3.81 3.00 -29.05
N LYS A 190 -3.24 2.60 -30.19
CA LYS A 190 -1.79 2.51 -30.45
C LYS A 190 -1.15 3.90 -30.64
N ASP A 191 -1.66 4.92 -29.97
CA ASP A 191 -1.24 6.31 -30.16
C ASP A 191 0.01 6.68 -29.36
N VAL A 192 0.75 5.69 -28.86
CA VAL A 192 2.05 5.90 -28.19
C VAL A 192 3.02 6.62 -29.12
N GLN A 193 3.00 6.33 -30.43
CA GLN A 193 3.82 7.04 -31.41
C GLN A 193 3.34 8.48 -31.66
N GLY A 194 2.03 8.71 -31.71
CA GLY A 194 1.45 10.06 -31.88
C GLY A 194 1.73 10.95 -30.67
N LEU A 195 1.54 10.43 -29.46
CA LEU A 195 1.83 11.11 -28.19
C LEU A 195 3.33 11.38 -28.01
N SER A 196 4.20 10.46 -28.45
CA SER A 196 5.65 10.72 -28.46
C SER A 196 6.01 11.87 -29.40
N CYS A 197 5.40 11.92 -30.59
CA CYS A 197 5.64 13.02 -31.54
C CYS A 197 5.14 14.36 -31.00
N LEU A 198 3.97 14.36 -30.34
CA LEU A 198 3.42 15.56 -29.69
C LEU A 198 4.30 16.02 -28.52
N ARG A 199 4.82 15.09 -27.71
CA ARG A 199 5.82 15.39 -26.67
C ARG A 199 7.04 16.07 -27.29
N ASP A 200 7.61 15.49 -28.34
CA ASP A 200 8.82 16.01 -28.96
C ASP A 200 8.60 17.41 -29.55
N ASN A 201 7.41 17.67 -30.09
CA ASN A 201 7.01 19.01 -30.56
C ASN A 201 6.86 20.01 -29.39
N LEU A 202 6.17 19.65 -28.31
CA LEU A 202 6.02 20.51 -27.13
C LEU A 202 7.37 20.79 -26.45
N VAL A 203 8.26 19.81 -26.39
CA VAL A 203 9.63 19.99 -25.87
C VAL A 203 10.40 20.97 -26.75
N ALA A 204 10.30 20.86 -28.08
CA ALA A 204 10.93 21.81 -29.00
C ALA A 204 10.38 23.24 -28.81
N GLN A 205 9.05 23.40 -28.64
CA GLN A 205 8.43 24.69 -28.36
C GLN A 205 8.90 25.29 -27.03
N LEU A 206 9.00 24.49 -25.96
CA LEU A 206 9.51 24.94 -24.67
C LEU A 206 10.99 25.34 -24.73
N GLN A 207 11.81 24.59 -25.48
CA GLN A 207 13.21 24.95 -25.70
C GLN A 207 13.35 26.26 -26.49
N GLU A 208 12.52 26.48 -27.50
CA GLU A 208 12.52 27.72 -28.28
C GLU A 208 12.06 28.92 -27.44
N LEU A 209 11.07 28.73 -26.56
CA LEU A 209 10.66 29.69 -25.55
C LEU A 209 11.79 30.02 -24.57
N ASP A 210 12.51 29.02 -24.03
CA ASP A 210 13.66 29.23 -23.12
C ASP A 210 14.82 29.98 -23.80
N HIS A 211 15.04 29.76 -25.10
CA HIS A 211 16.02 30.54 -25.88
C HIS A 211 15.55 31.96 -26.21
N SER A 212 14.23 32.18 -26.29
CA SER A 212 13.63 33.49 -26.57
C SER A 212 13.56 34.41 -25.35
N ILE A 213 13.75 33.88 -24.14
CA ILE A 213 13.94 34.65 -22.92
C ILE A 213 15.41 35.07 -22.87
N PRO A 214 15.77 36.34 -23.14
CA PRO A 214 17.13 36.79 -22.90
C PRO A 214 17.37 36.73 -21.39
N ARG A 215 18.08 35.68 -20.92
CA ARG A 215 18.58 35.58 -19.55
C ARG A 215 19.44 36.82 -19.31
N GLY A 216 18.89 37.81 -18.62
CA GLY A 216 19.63 39.00 -18.27
C GLY A 216 20.77 38.58 -17.34
N LYS A 217 21.93 39.25 -17.40
CA LYS A 217 23.05 39.04 -16.46
C LYS A 217 22.62 39.11 -14.98
N ALA A 218 21.47 39.73 -14.69
CA ALA A 218 20.84 39.75 -13.38
C ALA A 218 20.33 38.37 -12.93
N ASP A 219 19.74 37.57 -13.82
CA ASP A 219 19.21 36.25 -13.48
C ASP A 219 20.33 35.24 -13.22
N GLU A 220 21.43 35.30 -13.99
CA GLU A 220 22.60 34.45 -13.74
C GLU A 220 23.23 34.73 -12.37
N ASN A 221 23.31 35.99 -11.97
CA ASN A 221 23.80 36.38 -10.65
C ASN A 221 22.85 35.93 -9.54
N VAL A 222 21.54 36.03 -9.73
CA VAL A 222 20.54 35.57 -8.76
C VAL A 222 20.59 34.05 -8.63
N ILE A 223 20.69 33.32 -9.74
CA ILE A 223 20.82 31.85 -9.74
C ILE A 223 22.10 31.43 -9.03
N ALA A 224 23.23 32.07 -9.32
CA ALA A 224 24.50 31.78 -8.65
C ALA A 224 24.41 32.01 -7.13
N GLU A 225 23.75 33.10 -6.70
CA GLU A 225 23.56 33.39 -5.28
C GLU A 225 22.58 32.42 -4.60
N VAL A 226 21.51 32.01 -5.29
CA VAL A 226 20.60 30.97 -4.80
C VAL A 226 21.34 29.66 -4.60
N THR A 227 22.12 29.20 -5.58
CA THR A 227 22.91 27.97 -5.47
C THR A 227 23.94 28.07 -4.33
N ARG A 228 24.56 29.24 -4.14
CA ARG A 228 25.48 29.49 -3.01
C ARG A 228 24.76 29.39 -1.68
N LEU A 229 23.58 30.01 -1.53
CA LEU A 229 22.79 29.94 -0.30
C LEU A 229 22.27 28.52 -0.03
N GLU A 230 21.84 27.79 -1.05
CA GLU A 230 21.41 26.39 -0.92
C GLU A 230 22.52 25.48 -0.43
N SER A 231 23.74 25.62 -0.98
CA SER A 231 24.90 24.87 -0.51
C SER A 231 25.26 25.21 0.94
N ALA A 232 25.14 26.48 1.34
CA ALA A 232 25.36 26.90 2.73
C ALA A 232 24.30 26.33 3.69
N ILE A 233 23.04 26.30 3.29
CA ILE A 233 21.95 25.68 4.08
C ILE A 233 22.18 24.18 4.25
N ALA A 234 22.67 23.50 3.21
CA ALA A 234 22.99 22.07 3.29
C ALA A 234 24.05 21.79 4.35
N VAL A 235 25.15 22.56 4.34
CA VAL A 235 26.23 22.43 5.34
C VAL A 235 25.71 22.69 6.76
N ILE A 236 24.94 23.77 6.97
CA ILE A 236 24.39 24.09 8.29
C ILE A 236 23.43 23.00 8.78
N ARG A 237 22.66 22.38 7.87
CA ARG A 237 21.78 21.25 8.22
C ARG A 237 22.58 20.04 8.68
N ASP A 238 23.67 19.71 7.98
CA ASP A 238 24.54 18.61 8.35
C ASP A 238 25.21 18.86 9.70
N ASP A 239 25.69 20.09 9.94
CA ASP A 239 26.24 20.50 11.23
C ASP A 239 25.20 20.41 12.36
N LEU A 240 23.97 20.87 12.11
CA LEU A 240 22.88 20.75 13.08
C LEU A 240 22.53 19.29 13.36
N PHE A 241 22.55 18.43 12.33
CA PHE A 241 22.30 17.00 12.49
C PHE A 241 23.38 16.36 13.37
N THR A 242 24.66 16.63 13.11
CA THR A 242 25.77 16.08 13.92
C THR A 242 25.72 16.57 15.37
N LEU A 243 25.45 17.86 15.60
CA LEU A 243 25.30 18.41 16.96
C LEU A 243 24.10 17.81 17.69
N SER A 244 22.96 17.66 16.99
CA SER A 244 21.77 17.06 17.60
C SER A 244 21.98 15.59 17.98
N ALA A 245 22.68 14.82 17.14
CA ALA A 245 23.03 13.43 17.41
C ALA A 245 23.93 13.26 18.65
N ILE A 246 24.76 14.26 18.97
CA ILE A 246 25.65 14.23 20.15
C ILE A 246 24.92 14.73 21.40
N LEU A 247 24.15 15.81 21.30
CA LEU A 247 23.54 16.46 22.45
C LEU A 247 22.36 15.69 23.06
N ILE A 248 21.57 15.00 22.21
CA ILE A 248 20.38 14.26 22.65
C ILE A 248 20.74 13.12 23.61
N PRO A 249 21.71 12.21 23.30
CA PRO A 249 22.14 11.17 24.23
C PRO A 249 22.66 11.72 25.55
N VAL A 250 23.48 12.78 25.51
CA VAL A 250 24.04 13.41 26.72
C VAL A 250 22.92 13.93 27.62
N THR A 251 21.98 14.71 27.07
CA THR A 251 20.87 15.28 27.84
C THR A 251 19.97 14.19 28.43
N ARG A 252 19.74 13.10 27.68
CA ARG A 252 18.97 11.94 28.17
C ARG A 252 19.67 11.22 29.31
N CYS A 253 20.98 10.99 29.21
CA CYS A 253 21.78 10.41 30.27
C CYS A 253 21.77 11.27 31.53
N GLU A 254 21.92 12.58 31.40
CA GLU A 254 21.90 13.51 32.55
C GLU A 254 20.55 13.47 33.29
N LEU A 255 19.45 13.58 32.56
CA LEU A 255 18.10 13.54 33.16
C LEU A 255 17.79 12.18 33.79
N PHE A 256 18.17 11.09 33.13
CA PHE A 256 18.00 9.74 33.66
C PHE A 256 18.80 9.54 34.95
N ASN A 257 20.10 9.88 34.95
CA ASN A 257 20.97 9.72 36.11
C ASN A 257 20.51 10.58 37.29
N LYS A 258 19.99 11.78 37.02
CA LYS A 258 19.41 12.63 38.07
C LYS A 258 18.22 11.94 38.77
N ALA A 259 17.32 11.32 38.01
CA ALA A 259 16.19 10.59 38.57
C ALA A 259 16.63 9.27 39.25
N TYR A 260 17.52 8.52 38.62
CA TYR A 260 18.05 7.25 39.12
C TYR A 260 18.74 7.43 40.48
N ASN A 261 19.65 8.41 40.60
CA ASN A 261 20.36 8.69 41.85
C ASN A 261 19.38 9.07 42.96
N HIS A 262 18.39 9.91 42.65
CA HIS A 262 17.37 10.29 43.63
C HIS A 262 16.58 9.09 44.16
N ILE A 263 16.17 8.18 43.26
CA ILE A 263 15.45 6.97 43.66
C ILE A 263 16.37 6.03 44.45
N SER A 264 17.61 5.84 44.00
CA SER A 264 18.60 4.97 44.66
C SER A 264 18.92 5.41 46.09
N ASP A 265 18.96 6.72 46.34
CA ASP A 265 19.21 7.25 47.69
C ASP A 265 18.04 7.00 48.64
N CYS A 266 16.81 6.98 48.11
CA CYS A 266 15.61 6.83 48.93
C CYS A 266 15.15 5.37 49.11
N ILE A 267 15.38 4.50 48.11
CA ILE A 267 14.74 3.19 48.02
C ILE A 267 15.12 2.23 49.17
N ASP A 268 16.37 2.28 49.63
CA ASP A 268 16.84 1.46 50.75
C ASP A 268 16.14 1.85 52.06
N GLN A 269 15.95 3.14 52.30
CA GLN A 269 15.27 3.64 53.49
C GLN A 269 13.79 3.26 53.48
N PHE A 270 13.11 3.44 52.34
CA PHE A 270 11.71 3.03 52.16
C PHE A 270 11.53 1.52 52.37
N TYR A 271 12.40 0.70 51.78
CA TYR A 271 12.31 -0.76 51.91
C TYR A 271 12.60 -1.23 53.34
N LYS A 272 13.57 -0.61 54.02
CA LYS A 272 13.84 -0.86 55.44
C LYS A 272 12.63 -0.58 56.31
N ASP A 273 11.97 0.55 56.10
CA ASP A 273 10.81 0.93 56.91
C ASP A 273 9.60 0.02 56.67
N LEU A 274 9.35 -0.38 55.42
CA LEU A 274 8.26 -1.29 55.05
C LEU A 274 8.47 -2.72 55.60
N THR A 275 9.72 -3.15 55.74
CA THR A 275 10.08 -4.52 56.16
C THR A 275 10.41 -4.64 57.65
N LYS A 276 10.35 -3.55 58.42
CA LYS A 276 10.47 -3.58 59.88
C LYS A 276 9.32 -4.37 60.52
N GLY A 277 9.68 -5.30 61.40
CA GLY A 277 8.68 -6.10 62.12
C GLY A 277 9.26 -6.86 63.30
N LYS A 278 8.40 -7.51 64.10
CA LYS A 278 8.79 -8.21 65.33
C LYS A 278 9.88 -9.29 65.13
N ALA A 279 9.97 -9.89 63.94
CA ALA A 279 10.95 -10.91 63.59
C ALA A 279 12.24 -10.35 62.94
N SER A 280 12.27 -9.07 62.55
CA SER A 280 13.42 -8.42 61.90
C SER A 280 13.43 -6.93 62.26
N PRO A 281 13.97 -6.57 63.44
CA PRO A 281 13.93 -5.19 63.95
C PRO A 281 14.77 -4.21 63.13
N MET A 282 15.71 -4.69 62.32
CA MET A 282 16.59 -3.88 61.46
C MET A 282 16.08 -3.69 60.02
N GLY A 283 14.97 -4.34 59.62
CA GLY A 283 14.47 -4.31 58.24
C GLY A 283 15.36 -5.10 57.25
N GLY A 284 14.95 -5.19 55.99
CA GLY A 284 15.74 -5.72 54.87
C GLY A 284 16.60 -4.64 54.19
N ILE A 285 17.39 -5.01 53.17
CA ILE A 285 18.22 -4.07 52.38
C ILE A 285 17.73 -4.08 50.94
N ALA A 286 17.68 -2.92 50.29
CA ALA A 286 17.39 -2.84 48.87
C ALA A 286 18.28 -1.84 48.14
N TYR A 287 18.68 -2.17 46.91
CA TYR A 287 19.49 -1.29 46.06
C TYR A 287 19.19 -1.50 44.58
N LEU A 288 19.47 -0.48 43.78
CA LEU A 288 19.31 -0.50 42.34
C LEU A 288 20.67 -0.72 41.65
N SER A 289 20.66 -1.36 40.49
CA SER A 289 21.85 -1.53 39.64
C SER A 289 21.50 -1.31 38.18
N LEU A 290 22.37 -0.62 37.45
CA LEU A 290 22.22 -0.39 36.01
C LEU A 290 22.77 -1.59 35.23
N GLN A 291 22.04 -2.05 34.21
CA GLN A 291 22.56 -3.07 33.29
C GLN A 291 23.64 -2.52 32.35
N ASP A 292 23.50 -1.26 31.93
CA ASP A 292 24.43 -0.57 31.06
C ASP A 292 24.71 0.83 31.64
N SER A 293 25.99 1.20 31.64
CA SER A 293 26.46 2.50 32.14
C SER A 293 26.60 3.54 31.02
N GLU A 294 26.66 3.13 29.76
CA GLU A 294 26.83 4.02 28.60
C GLU A 294 25.48 4.55 28.12
N GLU A 295 24.47 3.67 27.96
CA GLU A 295 23.10 4.04 27.59
C GLU A 295 22.05 3.56 28.61
N PRO A 296 22.07 4.10 29.84
CA PRO A 296 21.20 3.63 30.92
C PRO A 296 19.71 3.90 30.65
N TYR A 297 19.37 4.84 29.75
CA TYR A 297 17.98 5.11 29.34
C TYR A 297 17.40 4.06 28.38
N ASN A 298 18.25 3.22 27.78
CA ASN A 298 17.85 2.20 26.81
C ASN A 298 17.93 0.80 27.42
N ALA A 299 18.81 0.62 28.40
CA ALA A 299 18.95 -0.59 29.18
C ALA A 299 17.98 -0.63 30.38
N GLY A 300 17.74 -1.83 30.92
CA GLY A 300 16.89 -2.01 32.10
C GLY A 300 17.60 -1.67 33.42
N ILE A 301 16.83 -1.21 34.40
CA ILE A 301 17.28 -1.10 35.80
C ILE A 301 16.95 -2.41 36.52
N LYS A 302 17.91 -2.98 37.24
CA LYS A 302 17.70 -4.14 38.11
C LYS A 302 17.53 -3.69 39.56
N TYR A 303 16.44 -4.13 40.18
CA TYR A 303 16.16 -3.90 41.58
C TYR A 303 16.47 -5.14 42.42
N HIS A 304 17.29 -4.96 43.45
CA HIS A 304 17.68 -6.01 44.39
C HIS A 304 17.09 -5.73 45.75
N ALA A 305 16.38 -6.70 46.32
CA ALA A 305 15.75 -6.58 47.63
C ALA A 305 16.01 -7.85 48.47
N MET A 306 16.53 -7.67 49.68
CA MET A 306 16.97 -8.75 50.57
C MET A 306 16.29 -8.64 51.95
N PRO A 307 15.28 -9.46 52.24
CA PRO A 307 14.75 -9.62 53.59
C PRO A 307 15.69 -10.51 54.43
N LEU A 308 15.81 -10.23 55.74
CA LEU A 308 16.88 -10.76 56.61
C LEU A 308 16.83 -12.27 56.96
N MET A 309 16.05 -13.10 56.25
CA MET A 309 16.00 -14.56 56.50
C MET A 309 15.85 -15.44 55.24
N LYS A 310 16.48 -15.10 54.10
CA LYS A 310 16.69 -16.07 53.00
C LYS A 310 17.84 -15.68 52.06
N GLN A 311 18.59 -16.69 51.63
CA GLN A 311 19.66 -16.56 50.62
C GLN A 311 19.13 -16.06 49.26
N PHE A 312 20.02 -15.35 48.54
CA PHE A 312 19.88 -14.78 47.19
C PHE A 312 19.01 -15.60 46.22
N ARG A 313 18.04 -14.96 45.56
CA ARG A 313 17.31 -15.50 44.39
C ARG A 313 16.97 -14.40 43.40
N ASP A 314 17.07 -14.73 42.12
CA ASP A 314 16.62 -13.88 41.02
C ASP A 314 15.10 -13.64 41.04
N MET A 315 14.67 -12.49 40.51
CA MET A 315 13.27 -12.03 40.51
C MET A 315 12.29 -13.02 39.85
N GLU A 316 12.77 -13.86 38.95
CA GLU A 316 11.99 -14.92 38.30
C GLU A 316 11.53 -16.01 39.30
N GLN A 317 12.23 -16.18 40.42
CA GLN A 317 12.01 -17.24 41.42
C GLN A 317 11.33 -16.75 42.72
N LEU A 318 10.88 -15.51 42.78
CA LEU A 318 10.12 -14.96 43.91
C LEU A 318 8.63 -15.35 43.83
N SER A 319 7.95 -15.46 44.97
CA SER A 319 6.49 -15.64 45.03
C SER A 319 5.78 -14.41 44.46
N GLY A 320 4.64 -14.57 43.78
CA GLY A 320 3.88 -13.45 43.18
C GLY A 320 3.62 -12.30 44.16
N GLY A 321 3.28 -12.62 45.41
CA GLY A 321 3.10 -11.62 46.47
C GLY A 321 4.39 -10.91 46.92
N GLU A 322 5.56 -11.55 46.81
CA GLU A 322 6.86 -10.94 47.12
C GLU A 322 7.34 -10.03 45.98
N LYS A 323 7.05 -10.40 44.72
CA LYS A 323 7.29 -9.55 43.55
C LYS A 323 6.52 -8.24 43.65
N THR A 324 5.24 -8.33 44.04
CA THR A 324 4.38 -7.15 44.22
C THR A 324 4.90 -6.23 45.32
N VAL A 325 5.35 -6.76 46.48
CA VAL A 325 5.92 -5.94 47.56
C VAL A 325 7.26 -5.31 47.19
N ALA A 326 8.11 -6.03 46.45
CA ALA A 326 9.38 -5.52 45.98
C ALA A 326 9.21 -4.43 44.89
N ALA A 327 8.17 -4.51 44.07
CA ALA A 327 8.01 -3.63 42.90
C ALA A 327 7.34 -2.28 43.18
N LEU A 328 6.75 -2.06 44.38
CA LEU A 328 5.92 -0.89 44.75
C LEU A 328 6.49 0.54 44.53
N PRO A 329 7.80 0.84 44.42
CA PRO A 329 8.24 2.21 44.17
C PRO A 329 8.19 2.67 42.69
N ALA A 330 7.57 1.92 41.76
CA ALA A 330 7.48 2.29 40.34
C ALA A 330 6.21 3.11 39.99
N PRO A 331 6.28 4.10 39.07
CA PRO A 331 5.18 5.03 38.79
C PRO A 331 4.00 4.49 37.96
N PHE A 332 4.05 3.29 37.38
CA PHE A 332 2.88 2.63 36.76
C PHE A 332 3.03 1.10 36.66
N PHE A 333 1.91 0.36 36.69
CA PHE A 333 1.86 -1.11 36.65
C PHE A 333 0.84 -1.65 35.66
N VAL A 334 1.15 -2.81 35.08
CA VAL A 334 0.21 -3.72 34.43
C VAL A 334 0.39 -5.08 35.11
N LEU A 335 -0.67 -5.60 35.74
CA LEU A 335 -0.67 -6.88 36.46
C LEU A 335 -1.59 -7.87 35.74
N ASP A 336 -1.17 -9.13 35.64
CA ASP A 336 -1.98 -10.22 35.11
C ASP A 336 -2.70 -10.97 36.26
N GLU A 337 -3.87 -11.54 35.99
CA GLU A 337 -4.89 -11.96 36.98
C GLU A 337 -4.44 -13.00 38.03
N VAL A 338 -3.25 -13.59 37.89
CA VAL A 338 -2.77 -14.70 38.75
C VAL A 338 -1.96 -14.21 39.96
N ASP A 339 -1.55 -12.94 40.01
CA ASP A 339 -0.69 -12.38 41.08
C ASP A 339 -1.45 -11.60 42.19
N ALA A 340 -2.79 -11.61 42.18
CA ALA A 340 -3.64 -10.78 43.05
C ALA A 340 -3.73 -11.23 44.54
N ALA A 341 -3.10 -12.35 44.93
CA ALA A 341 -3.19 -12.84 46.31
C ALA A 341 -2.16 -12.16 47.22
N LEU A 342 -2.43 -10.91 47.64
CA LEU A 342 -1.74 -10.31 48.78
C LEU A 342 -2.17 -11.03 50.06
N ASP A 343 -1.24 -11.74 50.71
CA ASP A 343 -1.45 -12.37 52.01
C ASP A 343 -1.83 -11.29 53.06
N ASN A 344 -2.82 -11.59 53.93
CA ASN A 344 -3.40 -10.65 54.92
C ASN A 344 -2.32 -10.00 55.80
N THR A 345 -1.23 -10.72 56.04
CA THR A 345 -0.07 -10.27 56.82
C THR A 345 0.71 -9.13 56.15
N ASN A 346 0.74 -9.09 54.82
CA ASN A 346 1.43 -8.04 54.05
C ASN A 346 0.51 -6.82 53.82
N VAL A 347 -0.80 -7.04 53.62
CA VAL A 347 -1.80 -5.96 53.58
C VAL A 347 -1.79 -5.14 54.87
N ALA A 348 -1.72 -5.81 56.03
CA ALA A 348 -1.65 -5.15 57.33
C ALA A 348 -0.36 -4.33 57.56
N LYS A 349 0.76 -4.69 56.91
CA LYS A 349 2.01 -3.92 57.00
C LYS A 349 1.93 -2.64 56.16
N ILE A 350 1.34 -2.72 54.97
CA ILE A 350 1.13 -1.55 54.10
C ILE A 350 0.16 -0.57 54.76
N ALA A 351 -0.93 -1.05 55.36
CA ALA A 351 -1.91 -0.21 56.05
C ALA A 351 -1.39 0.50 57.32
N ASN A 352 -0.31 -0.01 57.93
CA ASN A 352 0.36 0.66 59.05
C ASN A 352 1.47 1.63 58.59
N TYR A 353 1.84 1.60 57.32
CA TYR A 353 2.91 2.42 56.74
C TYR A 353 2.36 3.68 56.04
N ILE A 354 1.18 3.58 55.42
CA ILE A 354 0.34 4.73 54.98
C ILE A 354 -0.21 5.42 56.22
#